data_AF-A0A0F9MZB7-F1
#
_entry.id   AF-A0A0F9MZB7-F1
#
_cell.length_a   1.000
_cell.length_b   1.000
_cell.length_c   1.000
_cell.angle_alpha   90.00
_cell.angle_beta   90.00
_cell.angle_gamma   90.00
#
_symmetry.space_group_name_H-M   'P 1'
#
loop_
_entity.id
_entity.type
_entity.pdbx_description
1 polymer ?
#
loop_
_entity_poly.entity_id
_entity_poly.type
_entity_poly.pdbx_seq_one_letter_code
_entity_poly.pdbx_strand_id
1 'polypeptide(L)'
;MTLIKLDISGDTETAAALAELPVELEQAAEGAGMEVSAEILGTVGVQAYPPATAANAPPTPYYIRGLGTQYASRNLGNSEQYGKRWTTEADGYTTVSKNTASYGPFLVDDLRQAGHMALIGWRKLGDVATEKKDKLIAILEGWIDLAIEKLGLGK
;
A
#
# COMPACT_ATOMS: atom_id res chain seq x y z
N MET A 1 -38.49 -1.55 15.23
CA MET A 1 -37.11 -1.94 14.85
C MET A 1 -37.19 -3.40 14.44
N THR A 2 -37.21 -3.66 13.12
CA THR A 2 -37.46 -5.00 12.58
C THR A 2 -36.16 -5.79 12.62
N LEU A 3 -36.07 -6.75 13.55
CA LEU A 3 -35.10 -7.83 13.47
C LEU A 3 -35.52 -8.72 12.30
N ILE A 4 -34.76 -8.68 11.20
CA ILE A 4 -34.89 -9.66 10.12
C ILE A 4 -34.47 -11.00 10.72
N LYS A 5 -35.43 -11.86 11.00
CA LYS A 5 -35.22 -13.24 11.38
C LYS A 5 -35.11 -14.04 10.07
N LEU A 6 -33.88 -14.24 9.61
CA LEU A 6 -33.60 -15.18 8.53
C LEU A 6 -33.79 -16.59 9.09
N ASP A 7 -34.92 -17.21 8.76
CA ASP A 7 -35.13 -18.65 9.00
C ASP A 7 -34.36 -19.39 7.90
N ILE A 8 -33.08 -19.64 8.17
CA ILE A 8 -32.22 -20.40 7.26
C ILE A 8 -32.60 -21.87 7.45
N SER A 9 -33.57 -22.32 6.66
CA SER A 9 -33.86 -23.75 6.46
C SER A 9 -32.76 -24.41 5.61
N GLY A 10 -31.51 -24.10 5.91
CA GLY A 10 -30.32 -24.62 5.24
C GLY A 10 -29.83 -25.86 5.95
N ASP A 11 -29.29 -26.79 5.17
CA ASP A 11 -28.51 -27.93 5.68
C ASP A 11 -27.49 -27.44 6.73
N THR A 12 -27.20 -28.25 7.74
CA THR A 12 -26.25 -27.96 8.83
C THR A 12 -24.91 -27.40 8.35
N GLU A 13 -24.50 -27.74 7.13
CA GLU A 13 -23.31 -27.24 6.45
C GLU A 13 -23.38 -25.72 6.17
N THR A 14 -24.51 -25.19 5.73
CA THR A 14 -24.68 -23.75 5.45
C THR A 14 -24.66 -22.93 6.74
N ALA A 15 -25.27 -23.44 7.82
CA ALA A 15 -25.25 -22.78 9.12
C ALA A 15 -23.84 -22.74 9.71
N ALA A 16 -23.05 -23.81 9.55
CA ALA A 16 -21.65 -23.86 9.95
C ALA A 16 -20.79 -22.88 9.14
N ALA A 17 -20.95 -22.84 7.81
CA ALA A 17 -20.22 -21.91 6.95
C ALA A 17 -20.49 -20.44 7.31
N LEU A 18 -21.73 -20.09 7.63
CA LEU A 18 -22.08 -18.72 8.04
C LEU A 18 -21.53 -18.35 9.42
N ALA A 19 -21.29 -19.32 10.31
CA ALA A 19 -20.68 -19.08 11.61
C ALA A 19 -19.18 -18.75 11.48
N GLU A 20 -18.48 -19.38 10.52
CA GLU A 20 -17.06 -19.15 10.24
C GLU A 20 -16.81 -17.93 9.34
N LEU A 21 -17.84 -17.47 8.62
CA LEU A 21 -17.74 -16.36 7.66
C LEU A 21 -17.05 -15.11 8.20
N PRO A 22 -17.33 -14.59 9.43
CA PRO A 22 -16.65 -13.40 9.92
C PRO A 22 -15.13 -13.56 10.05
N VAL A 23 -14.67 -14.72 10.50
CA VAL A 23 -13.24 -15.02 10.68
C VAL A 23 -12.55 -15.14 9.32
N GLU A 24 -13.18 -15.83 8.38
CA GLU A 24 -12.63 -15.97 7.03
C GLU A 24 -12.59 -14.63 6.27
N LEU A 25 -13.60 -13.77 6.45
CA LEU A 25 -13.60 -12.41 5.89
C LEU A 25 -12.53 -11.52 6.51
N GLU A 26 -12.26 -11.64 7.82
CA GLU A 26 -11.14 -10.94 8.46
C GLU A 26 -9.79 -11.39 7.89
N GLN A 27 -9.56 -12.69 7.78
CA GLN A 27 -8.33 -13.23 7.18
C GLN A 27 -8.16 -12.81 5.72
N ALA A 28 -9.25 -12.82 4.95
CA ALA A 28 -9.26 -12.35 3.57
C ALA A 28 -8.95 -10.85 3.48
N ALA A 29 -9.52 -10.04 4.37
CA ALA A 29 -9.24 -8.60 4.43
C ALA A 29 -7.77 -8.32 4.79
N GLU A 30 -7.19 -9.10 5.70
CA GLU A 30 -5.77 -9.00 6.03
C GLU A 30 -4.88 -9.34 4.83
N GLY A 31 -5.15 -10.47 4.17
CA GLY A 31 -4.41 -10.89 2.96
C GLY A 31 -4.52 -9.85 1.84
N ALA A 32 -5.73 -9.40 1.55
CA ALA A 32 -5.99 -8.40 0.52
C ALA A 32 -5.31 -7.07 0.85
N GLY A 33 -5.37 -6.63 2.10
CA GLY A 33 -4.76 -5.39 2.54
C GLY A 33 -3.23 -5.42 2.39
N MET A 34 -2.59 -6.53 2.75
CA MET A 34 -1.15 -6.73 2.54
C MET A 34 -0.77 -6.69 1.05
N GLU A 35 -1.56 -7.31 0.19
CA GLU A 35 -1.32 -7.32 -1.26
C GLU A 35 -1.55 -5.95 -1.90
N VAL A 36 -2.64 -5.26 -1.53
CA VAL A 36 -2.92 -3.88 -1.95
C VAL A 36 -1.79 -2.94 -1.54
N SER A 37 -1.28 -3.07 -0.30
CA SER A 37 -0.13 -2.30 0.16
C SER A 37 1.10 -2.57 -0.71
N ALA A 38 1.42 -3.84 -0.96
CA ALA A 38 2.55 -4.23 -1.79
C ALA A 38 2.43 -3.68 -3.23
N GLU A 39 1.23 -3.68 -3.80
CA GLU A 39 0.97 -3.14 -5.15
C GLU A 39 1.17 -1.62 -5.21
N ILE A 40 0.74 -0.88 -4.19
CA ILE A 40 0.97 0.57 -4.11
C ILE A 40 2.46 0.86 -3.90
N LEU A 41 3.07 0.27 -2.87
CA LEU A 41 4.46 0.51 -2.51
C LEU A 41 5.44 0.07 -3.60
N GLY A 42 5.13 -1.01 -4.32
CA GLY A 42 5.91 -1.50 -5.46
C GLY A 42 5.98 -0.54 -6.65
N THR A 43 5.20 0.54 -6.64
CA THR A 43 5.24 1.58 -7.68
C THR A 43 6.55 2.37 -7.60
N VAL A 44 7.22 2.52 -8.76
CA VAL A 44 8.39 3.42 -8.87
C VAL A 44 7.97 4.84 -8.56
N GLY A 45 8.74 5.50 -7.70
CA GLY A 45 8.41 6.81 -7.15
C GLY A 45 7.50 6.76 -5.92
N VAL A 46 7.20 5.58 -5.37
CA VAL A 46 6.58 5.41 -4.05
C VAL A 46 7.58 4.81 -3.06
N GLN A 47 7.94 3.53 -3.16
CA GLN A 47 8.98 2.94 -2.30
C GLN A 47 10.35 3.00 -2.98
N ALA A 48 10.38 2.63 -4.26
CA ALA A 48 11.59 2.69 -5.07
C ALA A 48 11.82 4.13 -5.53
N TYR A 49 13.06 4.60 -5.40
CA TYR A 49 13.45 5.92 -5.89
C TYR A 49 13.14 6.07 -7.39
N PRO A 50 12.60 7.23 -7.82
CA PRO A 50 12.41 7.55 -9.23
C PRO A 50 13.71 7.43 -10.05
N PRO A 51 13.62 7.30 -11.38
CA PRO A 51 14.79 7.38 -12.25
C PRO A 51 15.57 8.69 -12.08
N ALA A 52 16.86 8.68 -12.40
CA ALA A 52 17.67 9.89 -12.38
C ALA A 52 17.17 10.89 -13.43
N THR A 53 17.09 12.16 -13.06
CA THR A 53 16.75 13.28 -13.93
C THR A 53 17.88 14.30 -13.95
N ALA A 54 17.84 15.26 -14.87
CA ALA A 54 18.79 16.38 -14.89
C ALA A 54 18.82 17.17 -13.56
N ALA A 55 17.72 17.15 -12.79
CA ALA A 55 17.65 17.80 -11.48
C ALA A 55 18.53 17.12 -10.39
N ASN A 56 18.95 15.88 -10.63
CA ASN A 56 19.86 15.13 -9.77
C ASN A 56 21.24 14.94 -10.43
N ALA A 57 21.57 15.77 -11.42
CA ALA A 57 22.83 15.78 -12.14
C ALA A 57 23.61 17.08 -11.83
N PRO A 58 24.94 17.11 -12.08
CA PRO A 58 25.75 18.31 -11.90
C PRO A 58 25.18 19.54 -12.65
N PRO A 59 25.48 20.77 -12.22
CA PRO A 59 26.48 21.16 -11.21
C PRO A 59 26.00 21.05 -9.75
N THR A 60 26.93 21.14 -8.80
CA THR A 60 26.66 20.97 -7.36
C THR A 60 25.88 22.13 -6.72
N PRO A 61 25.06 21.88 -5.67
CA PRO A 61 24.83 20.56 -5.09
C PRO A 61 23.83 19.74 -5.92
N TYR A 62 24.13 18.44 -6.09
CA TYR A 62 23.21 17.48 -6.72
C TYR A 62 23.13 16.21 -5.87
N TYR A 63 22.02 15.49 -5.94
CA TYR A 63 21.80 14.32 -5.11
C TYR A 63 22.33 13.04 -5.78
N ILE A 64 23.18 12.27 -5.09
CA ILE A 64 23.66 10.96 -5.56
C ILE A 64 22.85 9.85 -4.88
N ARG A 65 22.22 9.00 -5.69
CA ARG A 65 21.39 7.88 -5.23
C ARG A 65 22.18 6.93 -4.33
N GLY A 66 21.65 6.62 -3.15
CA GLY A 66 22.25 5.68 -2.20
C GLY A 66 23.47 6.23 -1.45
N LEU A 67 23.88 7.47 -1.72
CA LEU A 67 25.04 8.10 -1.10
C LEU A 67 24.65 9.39 -0.36
N GLY A 68 23.88 10.27 -1.00
CA GLY A 68 23.41 11.54 -0.43
C GLY A 68 23.75 12.75 -1.30
N THR A 69 23.46 13.94 -0.80
CA THR A 69 23.73 15.21 -1.50
C THR A 69 25.23 15.45 -1.67
N GLN A 70 25.67 15.55 -2.92
CA GLN A 70 27.04 15.86 -3.31
C GLN A 70 27.22 17.37 -3.48
N TYR A 71 28.11 17.95 -2.68
CA TYR A 71 28.67 19.29 -2.84
C TYR A 71 30.03 19.22 -3.55
N ALA A 72 30.55 20.36 -3.99
CA ALA A 72 31.84 20.45 -4.67
C ALA A 72 32.99 19.78 -3.90
N SER A 73 32.96 19.81 -2.56
CA SER A 73 34.03 19.30 -1.69
C SER A 73 33.64 18.09 -0.82
N ARG A 74 32.37 17.71 -0.74
CA ARG A 74 31.92 16.62 0.16
C ARG A 74 30.54 16.06 -0.21
N ASN A 75 30.28 14.81 0.16
CA ASN A 75 28.92 14.24 0.19
C ASN A 75 28.37 14.31 1.61
N LEU A 76 27.07 14.61 1.77
CA LEU A 76 26.44 14.68 3.08
C LEU A 76 26.12 13.31 3.70
N GLY A 77 26.19 12.21 2.96
CA GLY A 77 25.85 10.88 3.50
C GLY A 77 24.37 10.74 3.89
N ASN A 78 23.55 11.73 3.56
CA ASN A 78 22.16 11.89 4.01
C ASN A 78 21.16 11.09 3.17
N SER A 79 21.63 10.14 2.37
CA SER A 79 20.74 9.19 1.72
C SER A 79 20.18 8.24 2.77
N GLU A 80 19.10 8.64 3.46
CA GLU A 80 18.40 7.71 4.35
C GLU A 80 17.78 6.56 3.54
N GLN A 81 17.64 5.42 4.21
CA GLN A 81 17.06 4.20 3.66
C GLN A 81 15.53 4.28 3.55
N TYR A 82 14.97 5.38 3.02
CA TYR A 82 13.52 5.58 2.92
C TYR A 82 12.80 4.37 2.33
N GLY A 83 13.29 3.83 1.22
CA GLY A 83 12.71 2.64 0.58
C GLY A 83 12.79 1.37 1.43
N LYS A 84 13.69 1.29 2.42
CA LYS A 84 13.82 0.13 3.34
C LYS A 84 13.11 0.34 4.68
N ARG A 85 12.56 1.53 4.92
CA ARG A 85 11.93 1.93 6.20
C ARG A 85 10.41 1.81 6.19
N TRP A 86 9.87 1.09 5.20
CA TRP A 86 8.45 0.78 5.10
C TRP A 86 8.13 -0.49 5.89
N THR A 87 7.07 -0.43 6.68
CA THR A 87 6.43 -1.60 7.31
C THR A 87 4.94 -1.58 6.97
N THR A 88 4.36 -2.76 6.75
CA THR A 88 2.93 -2.93 6.55
C THR A 88 2.42 -3.90 7.61
N GLU A 89 1.34 -3.52 8.28
CA GLU A 89 0.64 -4.32 9.27
C GLU A 89 -0.83 -4.37 8.89
N ALA A 90 -1.41 -5.56 8.86
CA ALA A 90 -2.85 -5.76 8.74
C ALA A 90 -3.40 -6.27 10.08
N ASP A 91 -4.59 -5.79 10.45
CA ASP A 91 -5.31 -6.15 11.66
C ASP A 91 -6.82 -6.13 11.32
N GLY A 92 -7.38 -7.33 11.11
CA GLY A 92 -8.73 -7.51 10.59
C GLY A 92 -8.96 -6.73 9.30
N TYR A 93 -9.94 -5.82 9.31
CA TYR A 93 -10.33 -5.02 8.14
C TYR A 93 -9.46 -3.79 7.88
N THR A 94 -8.42 -3.57 8.70
CA THR A 94 -7.55 -2.39 8.56
C THR A 94 -6.15 -2.81 8.18
N THR A 95 -5.57 -2.15 7.18
CA THR A 95 -4.16 -2.27 6.85
C THR A 95 -3.47 -0.91 6.91
N VAL A 96 -2.31 -0.86 7.57
CA VAL A 96 -1.54 0.36 7.77
C VAL A 96 -0.13 0.18 7.24
N SER A 97 0.26 1.05 6.31
CA SER A 97 1.64 1.18 5.85
C SER A 97 2.31 2.37 6.53
N LYS A 98 3.45 2.14 7.19
CA LYS A 98 4.20 3.14 7.94
C LYS A 98 5.59 3.31 7.33
N ASN A 99 6.08 4.54 7.30
CA ASN A 99 7.47 4.84 6.95
C ASN A 99 8.13 5.63 8.08
N THR A 100 9.31 5.21 8.54
CA THR A 100 10.03 5.85 9.66
C THR A 100 11.09 6.87 9.22
N ALA A 101 11.22 7.17 7.92
CA ALA A 101 12.09 8.24 7.46
C ALA A 101 11.47 9.61 7.75
N SER A 102 12.26 10.48 8.37
CA SER A 102 11.83 11.82 8.80
C SER A 102 11.32 12.68 7.65
N TYR A 103 11.92 12.54 6.45
CA TYR A 103 11.51 13.28 5.26
C TYR A 103 10.46 12.58 4.40
N GLY A 104 10.05 11.35 4.75
CA GLY A 104 9.12 10.54 3.96
C GLY A 104 7.85 11.26 3.51
N PRO A 105 7.21 12.09 4.37
CA PRO A 105 6.05 12.86 3.96
C PRO A 105 6.29 13.83 2.80
N PHE A 106 7.47 14.44 2.72
CA PHE A 106 7.76 15.38 1.63
C PHE A 106 7.92 14.68 0.27
N LEU A 107 7.96 13.35 0.25
CA LEU A 107 8.09 12.55 -0.97
C LEU A 107 6.75 12.05 -1.51
N VAL A 108 5.87 11.51 -0.65
CA VAL A 108 4.70 10.74 -1.11
C VAL A 108 3.37 11.12 -0.44
N ASP A 109 3.38 12.05 0.52
CA ASP A 109 2.17 12.49 1.22
C ASP A 109 1.36 13.46 0.34
N ASP A 110 0.05 13.27 0.28
CA ASP A 110 -0.82 14.05 -0.60
C ASP A 110 -0.85 15.55 -0.27
N LEU A 111 -0.69 15.91 1.00
CA LEU A 111 -0.74 17.29 1.50
C LEU A 111 0.65 17.90 1.68
N ARG A 112 1.67 17.09 1.96
CA ARG A 112 3.01 17.54 2.35
C ARG A 112 4.07 17.33 1.27
N GLN A 113 3.79 16.62 0.19
CA GLN A 113 4.78 16.43 -0.88
C GLN A 113 5.27 17.79 -1.39
N ALA A 114 6.59 17.99 -1.39
CA ALA A 114 7.19 19.20 -1.92
C ALA A 114 7.05 19.21 -3.46
N GLY A 115 6.67 20.34 -4.05
CA GLY A 115 6.41 20.42 -5.51
C GLY A 115 7.58 19.96 -6.39
N HIS A 116 8.82 20.24 -5.97
CA HIS A 116 10.00 19.74 -6.68
C HIS A 116 10.15 18.21 -6.64
N MET A 117 9.63 17.53 -5.61
CA MET A 117 9.68 16.07 -5.53
C MET A 117 8.82 15.42 -6.60
N ALA A 118 7.64 15.97 -6.88
CA ALA A 118 6.81 15.55 -8.01
C ALA A 118 7.55 15.72 -9.35
N LEU A 119 8.25 16.85 -9.55
CA LEU A 119 9.01 17.12 -10.78
C LEU A 119 10.14 16.12 -11.03
N ILE A 120 10.73 15.55 -9.99
CA ILE A 120 11.77 14.52 -10.11
C ILE A 120 11.22 13.10 -10.05
N GLY A 121 9.90 12.93 -10.14
CA GLY A 121 9.23 11.65 -10.35
C GLY A 121 8.72 10.96 -9.08
N TRP A 122 8.75 11.61 -7.92
CA TRP A 122 8.06 11.07 -6.74
C TRP A 122 6.55 11.17 -6.90
N ARG A 123 5.85 10.12 -6.49
CA ARG A 123 4.42 9.96 -6.66
C ARG A 123 3.73 9.95 -5.31
N LYS A 124 2.59 10.65 -5.22
CA LYS A 124 1.76 10.62 -4.02
C LYS A 124 1.08 9.27 -3.86
N LEU A 125 0.87 8.84 -2.63
CA LEU A 125 0.17 7.59 -2.32
C LEU A 125 -1.28 7.63 -2.83
N GLY A 126 -2.01 8.72 -2.59
CA GLY A 126 -3.39 8.88 -3.05
C GLY A 126 -3.53 8.87 -4.57
N ASP A 127 -2.60 9.51 -5.29
CA ASP A 127 -2.59 9.50 -6.77
C ASP A 127 -2.36 8.08 -7.31
N VAL A 128 -1.41 7.34 -6.73
CA VAL A 128 -1.12 5.95 -7.14
C VAL A 128 -2.30 5.04 -6.83
N ALA A 129 -2.92 5.18 -5.65
CA ALA A 129 -4.11 4.41 -5.30
C ALA A 129 -5.28 4.72 -6.24
N THR A 130 -5.45 5.98 -6.64
CA THR A 130 -6.49 6.39 -7.58
C THR A 130 -6.24 5.84 -8.98
N GLU A 131 -5.00 5.91 -9.48
CA GLU A 131 -4.61 5.33 -10.78
C GLU A 131 -4.83 3.82 -10.82
N LYS A 132 -4.48 3.13 -9.72
CA LYS A 132 -4.57 1.67 -9.63
C LYS A 132 -5.92 1.18 -9.13
N LYS A 133 -6.90 2.05 -8.91
CA LYS A 133 -8.17 1.75 -8.22
C LYS A 133 -8.79 0.45 -8.69
N ASP A 134 -8.96 0.26 -9.99
CA ASP A 134 -9.62 -0.93 -10.55
C ASP A 134 -8.82 -2.21 -10.26
N LYS A 135 -7.49 -2.13 -10.30
CA LYS A 135 -6.62 -3.26 -9.92
C LYS A 135 -6.69 -3.55 -8.43
N LEU A 136 -6.74 -2.52 -7.58
CA LEU A 136 -6.86 -2.70 -6.14
C LEU A 136 -8.21 -3.31 -5.75
N ILE A 137 -9.30 -2.91 -6.44
CA ILE A 137 -10.62 -3.52 -6.29
C ILE A 137 -10.57 -4.99 -6.71
N ALA A 138 -9.96 -5.31 -7.85
CA ALA A 138 -9.84 -6.70 -8.31
C ALA A 138 -9.06 -7.60 -7.32
N ILE A 139 -8.04 -7.06 -6.65
CA ILE A 139 -7.34 -7.79 -5.57
C ILE A 139 -8.33 -8.07 -4.43
N LEU A 140 -9.04 -7.05 -3.94
CA LEU A 140 -10.01 -7.21 -2.84
C LEU A 140 -11.11 -8.23 -3.20
N GLU A 141 -11.68 -8.13 -4.40
CA GLU A 141 -12.70 -9.05 -4.90
C GLU A 141 -12.17 -10.49 -4.97
N GLY A 142 -10.95 -10.70 -5.49
CA GLY A 142 -10.35 -12.03 -5.54
C GLY A 142 -10.15 -12.68 -4.17
N TRP A 143 -9.82 -11.89 -3.14
CA TRP A 143 -9.72 -12.40 -1.77
C TRP A 143 -11.08 -12.72 -1.15
N ILE A 144 -12.11 -11.93 -1.45
CA ILE A 144 -13.49 -12.21 -1.03
C ILE A 144 -13.99 -13.49 -1.69
N ASP A 145 -13.77 -13.65 -2.99
CA ASP A 145 -14.15 -14.85 -3.74
C ASP A 145 -13.47 -16.09 -3.15
N LEU A 146 -12.18 -16.01 -2.86
CA LEU A 146 -11.44 -17.11 -2.21
C LEU A 146 -12.04 -17.48 -0.85
N ALA A 147 -12.45 -16.51 -0.05
CA ALA A 147 -13.09 -16.76 1.24
C ALA A 147 -14.46 -17.43 1.09
N ILE A 148 -15.27 -16.97 0.13
CA ILE A 148 -16.59 -17.54 -0.20
C ILE A 148 -16.44 -18.98 -0.70
N GLU A 149 -15.46 -19.24 -1.58
CA GLU A 149 -15.16 -20.58 -2.08
C GLU A 149 -14.70 -21.51 -0.97
N LYS A 150 -13.81 -21.05 -0.07
CA LYS A 150 -13.31 -21.83 1.07
C LYS A 150 -14.43 -22.27 2.01
N LEU A 151 -15.47 -21.46 2.15
CA LEU A 151 -16.66 -21.76 2.95
C LEU A 151 -17.72 -22.59 2.19
N GLY A 152 -17.49 -22.90 0.91
CA GLY A 152 -18.44 -23.63 0.08
C GLY A 152 -19.71 -22.83 -0.26
N LEU A 153 -19.67 -21.50 -0.12
CA LEU A 153 -20.79 -20.60 -0.35
C LEU A 153 -20.90 -20.11 -1.82
N GLY A 154 -19.91 -20.41 -2.66
CA GLY A 154 -19.82 -19.99 -4.06
C GLY A 154 -20.53 -20.90 -5.08
N LYS A 155 -21.59 -21.62 -4.68
CA LYS A 155 -22.38 -22.47 -5.59
C LYS A 155 -23.68 -21.81 -6.03
#